data_AF-A0A1J7GI29-F1
#
_entry.id   AF-A0A1J7GI29-F1
#
_cell.length_a   1.000
_cell.length_b   1.000
_cell.length_c   1.000
_cell.angle_alpha   90.00
_cell.angle_beta   90.00
_cell.angle_gamma   90.00
#
_symmetry.space_group_name_H-M   'P 1'
#
loop_
_entity.id
_entity.type
_entity.pdbx_description
1 polymer ?
#
loop_
_entity_poly.entity_id
_entity_poly.type
_entity_poly.pdbx_seq_one_letter_code
_entity_poly.pdbx_strand_id
1 'polypeptide(L)'
;MGDENIREPLLKKKYYENCSGCKVEQAKELNKGLSILNLSIIWMVVLCAALPISSLFPFLYFMVRDFNIAKTETDIGSYAGYVGSAYMLGRSLTSILWGMIADRYGRKPVIIIGVISVVIFNTLFGLSTSFWMAVIMRFFLGSLCGVFGPVKAYATELFREEHQAIGLSTFSAAWGIGLIIGPALGGYLAQPVEKYPHIFPKDSFWDKFPYALPCFIMSGFAFAGAIACIWIPSGRRRNDKVVLCDLEVTGSNSKNNLSTYEGKTAYIYLPQTPLEALGKGSNGANKDNMTKKNLNLFLNWPLMSSIIVYGVFSLHEIAYQEVFSLWAVSPTRLGGLNFTSDNVGDVLAISGVALIIYQLTLFPYFENACGPVSIARISGVLSIPLLQSYPFIAMLSGITLYIVISIASILKYILQVTIVTGLFILQNRLVEQHQRGAANGIAMTAMSLFKTIGPATGGAM
;
A
#
# COMPACT_ATOMS: atom_id res chain seq x y z
N MET A 1 29.56 5.98 38.55
CA MET A 1 30.05 6.48 37.24
C MET A 1 30.34 5.26 36.39
N GLY A 2 29.35 4.83 35.59
CA GLY A 2 29.49 3.69 34.69
C GLY A 2 29.52 4.21 33.26
N ASP A 3 30.62 3.96 32.56
CA ASP A 3 30.78 4.27 31.14
C ASP A 3 29.75 3.51 30.32
N GLU A 4 28.83 4.23 29.69
CA GLU A 4 28.01 3.71 28.60
C GLU A 4 28.93 3.40 27.42
N ASN A 5 29.16 2.11 27.22
CA ASN A 5 29.88 1.55 26.09
C ASN A 5 29.06 1.81 24.80
N ILE A 6 29.19 3.01 24.24
CA ILE A 6 28.64 3.36 22.93
C ILE A 6 29.38 2.48 21.92
N ARG A 7 28.73 1.41 21.46
CA ARG A 7 29.20 0.58 20.35
C ARG A 7 29.30 1.47 19.11
N GLU A 8 30.49 2.00 18.83
CA GLU A 8 30.76 2.66 17.56
C GLU A 8 30.64 1.62 16.42
N PRO A 9 29.95 1.94 15.31
CA PRO A 9 29.89 1.05 14.18
C PRO A 9 31.29 0.82 13.61
N LEU A 10 31.63 -0.45 13.33
CA LEU A 10 32.93 -0.90 12.79
C LEU A 10 33.28 -0.27 11.42
N LEU A 11 32.30 0.35 10.77
CA LEU A 11 32.43 1.04 9.49
C LEU A 11 31.95 2.48 9.68
N LYS A 12 32.86 3.46 9.56
CA LYS A 12 32.51 4.88 9.57
C LYS A 12 32.25 5.33 8.13
N LYS A 13 31.04 5.80 7.85
CA LYS A 13 30.69 6.40 6.55
C LYS A 13 31.33 7.79 6.45
N LYS A 14 32.09 8.03 5.40
CA LYS A 14 32.62 9.38 5.09
C LYS A 14 31.60 10.15 4.27
N TYR A 15 31.15 11.28 4.79
CA TYR A 15 30.21 12.17 4.10
C TYR A 15 30.95 13.29 3.37
N TYR A 16 30.68 13.45 2.08
CA TYR A 16 31.28 14.51 1.27
C TYR A 16 30.37 15.75 1.24
N GLU A 17 30.91 16.94 1.54
CA GLU A 17 30.14 18.21 1.64
C GLU A 17 29.44 18.61 0.32
N ASN A 18 30.01 18.21 -0.82
CA ASN A 18 29.43 18.45 -2.16
C ASN A 18 28.53 17.33 -2.66
N CYS A 19 28.31 16.30 -1.84
CA CYS A 19 27.34 15.25 -2.14
C CYS A 19 26.06 15.54 -1.36
N SER A 20 25.05 15.98 -2.07
CA SER A 20 23.70 16.08 -1.52
C SER A 20 23.23 14.72 -0.99
N GLY A 21 23.76 13.59 -1.50
CA GLY A 21 23.43 12.20 -1.11
C GLY A 21 23.82 11.93 0.32
N CYS A 22 25.10 12.23 0.59
CA CYS A 22 25.70 12.24 1.90
C CYS A 22 24.90 13.12 2.88
N LYS A 23 24.47 14.32 2.49
CA LYS A 23 23.68 15.20 3.39
C LYS A 23 22.35 14.60 3.82
N VAL A 24 21.66 13.87 2.94
CA VAL A 24 20.37 13.22 3.25
C VAL A 24 20.59 11.99 4.13
N GLU A 25 21.58 11.15 3.84
CA GLU A 25 21.93 10.02 4.71
C GLU A 25 22.41 10.50 6.09
N GLN A 26 23.22 11.54 6.13
CA GLN A 26 23.69 12.16 7.37
C GLN A 26 22.52 12.75 8.17
N ALA A 27 21.56 13.42 7.51
CA ALA A 27 20.33 13.90 8.17
C ALA A 27 19.45 12.75 8.69
N LYS A 28 19.40 11.61 8.00
CA LYS A 28 18.71 10.39 8.50
C LYS A 28 19.44 9.77 9.69
N GLU A 29 20.77 9.78 9.70
CA GLU A 29 21.56 9.25 10.80
C GLU A 29 21.54 10.16 12.03
N LEU A 30 21.44 11.49 11.84
CA LEU A 30 21.24 12.43 12.95
C LEU A 30 19.82 12.39 13.53
N ASN A 31 18.79 12.15 12.71
CA ASN A 31 17.41 11.99 13.19
C ASN A 31 17.18 10.60 13.78
N LYS A 32 17.57 10.43 15.04
CA LYS A 32 17.36 9.18 15.81
C LYS A 32 15.91 8.94 16.23
N GLY A 33 15.06 9.97 16.17
CA GLY A 33 13.67 9.90 16.64
C GLY A 33 12.65 9.60 15.55
N LEU A 34 11.62 8.82 15.90
CA LEU A 34 10.44 8.61 15.07
C LEU A 34 9.61 9.90 15.02
N SER A 35 9.62 10.62 13.89
CA SER A 35 8.81 11.83 13.75
C SER A 35 7.33 11.48 13.59
N ILE A 36 6.57 11.57 14.70
CA ILE A 36 5.12 11.33 14.75
C ILE A 36 4.37 12.19 13.72
N LEU A 37 4.82 13.44 13.51
CA LEU A 37 4.25 14.34 12.52
C LEU A 37 4.36 13.78 11.09
N ASN A 38 5.51 13.20 10.73
CA ASN A 38 5.65 12.64 9.39
C ASN A 38 4.84 11.35 9.21
N LEU A 39 4.73 10.54 10.26
CA LEU A 39 3.85 9.36 10.26
C LEU A 39 2.38 9.76 10.10
N SER A 40 1.93 10.79 10.81
CA SER A 40 0.55 11.27 10.73
C SER A 40 0.22 11.86 9.35
N ILE A 41 1.17 12.54 8.70
CA ILE A 41 1.00 13.00 7.33
C ILE A 41 0.91 11.82 6.35
N ILE A 42 1.76 10.80 6.48
CA ILE A 42 1.67 9.57 5.66
C ILE A 42 0.29 8.94 5.84
N TRP A 43 -0.19 8.81 7.09
CA TRP A 43 -1.54 8.30 7.39
C TRP A 43 -2.63 9.09 6.68
N MET A 44 -2.59 10.40 6.81
CA MET A 44 -3.60 11.28 6.23
C MET A 44 -3.66 11.13 4.71
N VAL A 45 -2.50 11.16 4.04
CA VAL A 45 -2.42 10.98 2.58
C VAL A 45 -2.94 9.61 2.14
N VAL A 46 -2.59 8.55 2.87
CA VAL A 46 -3.08 7.20 2.56
C VAL A 46 -4.59 7.13 2.72
N LEU A 47 -5.14 7.71 3.79
CA LEU A 47 -6.59 7.76 4.02
C LEU A 47 -7.32 8.54 2.92
N CYS A 48 -6.78 9.68 2.47
CA CYS A 48 -7.36 10.45 1.38
C CYS A 48 -7.56 9.59 0.13
N ALA A 49 -6.62 8.71 -0.19
CA ALA A 49 -6.73 7.83 -1.35
C ALA A 49 -7.45 6.51 -1.07
N ALA A 50 -7.48 6.02 0.18
CA ALA A 50 -8.14 4.78 0.56
C ALA A 50 -9.67 4.94 0.68
N LEU A 51 -10.15 6.04 1.28
CA LEU A 51 -11.58 6.26 1.54
C LEU A 51 -12.45 6.22 0.28
N PRO A 52 -12.09 6.84 -0.87
CA PRO A 52 -12.88 6.72 -2.09
C PRO A 52 -12.99 5.29 -2.64
N ILE A 53 -12.01 4.42 -2.33
CA ILE A 53 -12.01 3.02 -2.76
C ILE A 53 -12.93 2.21 -1.85
N SER A 54 -12.74 2.30 -0.53
CA SER A 54 -13.46 1.47 0.44
C SER A 54 -14.92 1.89 0.65
N SER A 55 -15.22 3.19 0.56
CA SER A 55 -16.59 3.71 0.73
C SER A 55 -17.53 3.41 -0.43
N LEU A 56 -17.01 2.98 -1.58
CA LEU A 56 -17.82 2.75 -2.77
C LEU A 56 -18.80 1.57 -2.56
N PHE A 57 -18.31 0.45 -2.03
CA PHE A 57 -19.02 -0.82 -2.02
C PHE A 57 -20.42 -0.77 -1.38
N PRO A 58 -20.64 -0.13 -0.21
CA PRO A 58 -21.95 -0.11 0.44
C PRO A 58 -23.06 0.58 -0.36
N PHE A 59 -22.73 1.58 -1.18
CA PHE A 59 -23.75 2.34 -1.91
C PHE A 59 -23.72 2.11 -3.43
N LEU A 60 -22.71 1.41 -3.94
CA LEU A 60 -22.54 1.19 -5.38
C LEU A 60 -23.71 0.45 -6.01
N TYR A 61 -24.24 -0.58 -5.33
CA TYR A 61 -25.41 -1.33 -5.81
C TYR A 61 -26.62 -0.40 -5.98
N PHE A 62 -26.93 0.40 -4.96
CA PHE A 62 -28.03 1.37 -5.00
C PHE A 62 -27.80 2.43 -6.08
N MET A 63 -26.57 2.93 -6.23
CA MET A 63 -26.23 3.92 -7.23
C MET A 63 -26.46 3.43 -8.66
N VAL A 64 -26.09 2.17 -8.94
CA VAL A 64 -26.32 1.55 -10.25
C VAL A 64 -27.81 1.28 -10.48
N ARG A 65 -28.54 0.84 -9.44
CA ARG A 65 -30.00 0.67 -9.49
C ARG A 65 -30.70 1.99 -9.83
N ASP A 66 -30.33 3.07 -9.16
CA ASP A 66 -30.95 4.39 -9.34
C ASP A 66 -30.63 5.01 -10.71
N PHE A 67 -29.55 4.58 -11.38
CA PHE A 67 -29.29 4.93 -12.78
C PHE A 67 -30.23 4.25 -13.78
N ASN A 68 -31.03 3.27 -13.36
CA ASN A 68 -32.03 2.58 -14.18
C ASN A 68 -31.47 2.00 -15.49
N ILE A 69 -30.22 1.50 -15.48
CA ILE A 69 -29.53 0.96 -16.67
C ILE A 69 -29.60 -0.58 -16.78
N ALA A 70 -29.76 -1.26 -15.64
CA ALA A 70 -29.85 -2.71 -15.56
C ALA A 70 -31.26 -3.19 -15.90
N LYS A 71 -31.38 -4.25 -16.72
CA LYS A 71 -32.68 -4.85 -17.06
C LYS A 71 -33.14 -5.84 -16.00
N THR A 72 -32.19 -6.49 -15.34
CA THR A 72 -32.41 -7.50 -14.30
C THR A 72 -31.59 -7.15 -13.06
N GLU A 73 -32.06 -7.55 -11.88
CA GLU A 73 -31.33 -7.40 -10.60
C GLU A 73 -29.93 -8.05 -10.63
N THR A 74 -29.77 -9.14 -11.39
CA THR A 74 -28.47 -9.80 -11.61
C THR A 74 -27.48 -8.92 -12.37
N ASP A 75 -27.97 -8.06 -13.27
CA ASP A 75 -27.13 -7.21 -14.11
C ASP A 75 -26.54 -6.05 -13.29
N ILE A 76 -27.22 -5.62 -12.21
CA ILE A 76 -26.76 -4.54 -11.32
C ILE A 76 -25.38 -4.88 -10.74
N GLY A 77 -25.17 -6.12 -10.33
CA GLY A 77 -23.88 -6.59 -9.81
C GLY A 77 -22.75 -6.47 -10.85
N SER A 78 -23.03 -6.79 -12.11
CA SER A 78 -22.06 -6.66 -13.21
C SER A 78 -21.75 -5.20 -13.52
N TYR A 79 -22.76 -4.33 -13.59
CA TYR A 79 -22.57 -2.89 -13.77
C TYR A 79 -21.83 -2.23 -12.60
N ALA A 80 -22.09 -2.65 -11.36
CA ALA A 80 -21.32 -2.27 -10.19
C ALA A 80 -19.85 -2.68 -10.35
N GLY A 81 -19.60 -3.93 -10.78
CA GLY A 81 -18.26 -4.41 -11.11
C GLY A 81 -17.52 -3.52 -12.12
N TYR A 82 -18.20 -3.01 -13.16
CA TYR A 82 -17.61 -2.08 -14.12
C TYR A 82 -17.21 -0.73 -13.50
N VAL A 83 -18.04 -0.15 -12.63
CA VAL A 83 -17.71 1.11 -11.93
C VAL A 83 -16.54 0.92 -10.96
N GLY A 84 -16.52 -0.18 -10.21
CA GLY A 84 -15.42 -0.51 -9.29
C GLY A 84 -14.10 -0.78 -10.03
N SER A 85 -14.14 -1.54 -11.13
CA SER A 85 -12.96 -1.88 -11.93
C SER A 85 -12.40 -0.69 -12.72
N ALA A 86 -13.23 0.28 -13.13
CA ALA A 86 -12.76 1.48 -13.85
C ALA A 86 -11.67 2.24 -13.09
N TYR A 87 -11.79 2.34 -11.76
CA TYR A 87 -10.75 2.95 -10.92
C TYR A 87 -9.44 2.16 -10.98
N MET A 88 -9.51 0.83 -10.87
CA MET A 88 -8.33 -0.03 -10.88
C MET A 88 -7.66 -0.06 -12.26
N LEU A 89 -8.45 -0.03 -13.32
CA LEU A 89 -7.97 0.09 -14.70
C LEU A 89 -7.20 1.39 -14.89
N GLY A 90 -7.78 2.54 -14.51
CA GLY A 90 -7.11 3.84 -14.59
C GLY A 90 -5.77 3.83 -13.84
N ARG A 91 -5.76 3.29 -12.62
CA ARG A 91 -4.55 3.15 -11.81
C ARG A 91 -3.50 2.24 -12.46
N SER A 92 -3.91 1.13 -13.07
CA SER A 92 -2.96 0.23 -13.75
C SER A 92 -2.25 0.89 -14.93
N LEU A 93 -2.93 1.78 -15.65
CA LEU A 93 -2.34 2.43 -16.83
C LEU A 93 -1.30 3.50 -16.45
N THR A 94 -1.47 4.17 -15.31
CA THR A 94 -0.68 5.35 -14.96
C THR A 94 0.28 5.16 -13.79
N SER A 95 0.17 4.07 -13.01
CA SER A 95 0.96 3.97 -11.77
C SER A 95 2.47 3.88 -12.01
N ILE A 96 2.95 3.29 -13.11
CA ILE A 96 4.38 3.33 -13.48
C ILE A 96 4.79 4.78 -13.79
N LEU A 97 3.98 5.52 -14.55
CA LEU A 97 4.26 6.90 -14.93
C LEU A 97 4.41 7.79 -13.70
N TRP A 98 3.48 7.71 -12.75
CA TRP A 98 3.55 8.48 -11.50
C TRP A 98 4.76 8.10 -10.64
N GLY A 99 5.15 6.82 -10.62
CA GLY A 99 6.37 6.36 -9.98
C GLY A 99 7.63 6.99 -10.57
N MET A 100 7.73 6.99 -11.90
CA MET A 100 8.85 7.60 -12.65
C MET A 100 8.89 9.13 -12.51
N ILE A 101 7.73 9.79 -12.56
CA ILE A 101 7.60 11.23 -12.32
C ILE A 101 8.05 11.57 -10.90
N ALA A 102 7.67 10.76 -9.91
CA ALA A 102 8.09 10.96 -8.53
C ALA A 102 9.61 10.78 -8.36
N ASP A 103 10.23 9.85 -9.07
CA ASP A 103 11.69 9.67 -9.06
C ASP A 103 12.43 10.85 -9.70
N ARG A 104 11.81 11.51 -10.70
CA ARG A 104 12.41 12.62 -11.43
C ARG A 104 12.21 13.98 -10.74
N TYR A 105 10.98 14.30 -10.37
CA TYR A 105 10.58 15.62 -9.86
C TYR A 105 10.45 15.67 -8.32
N GLY A 106 10.60 14.52 -7.65
CA GLY A 106 10.44 14.37 -6.20
C GLY A 106 9.06 13.81 -5.81
N ARG A 107 8.97 13.27 -4.59
CA ARG A 107 7.75 12.59 -4.09
C ARG A 107 6.60 13.56 -3.81
N LYS A 108 6.92 14.70 -3.18
CA LYS A 108 5.94 15.68 -2.67
C LYS A 108 4.98 16.21 -3.75
N PRO A 109 5.43 16.68 -4.94
CA PRO A 109 4.53 17.19 -5.97
C PRO A 109 3.53 16.13 -6.46
N VAL A 110 3.99 14.88 -6.64
CA VAL A 110 3.14 13.78 -7.10
C VAL A 110 2.07 13.44 -6.06
N ILE A 111 2.43 13.46 -4.78
CA ILE A 111 1.47 13.25 -3.68
C ILE A 111 0.40 14.35 -3.69
N ILE A 112 0.80 15.62 -3.77
CA ILE A 112 -0.13 16.76 -3.78
C ILE A 112 -1.09 16.69 -4.97
N ILE A 113 -0.57 16.44 -6.18
CA ILE A 113 -1.40 16.30 -7.39
C ILE A 113 -2.40 15.15 -7.22
N GLY A 114 -1.96 14.01 -6.67
CA GLY A 114 -2.84 12.88 -6.42
C GLY A 114 -3.95 13.20 -5.41
N VAL A 115 -3.66 13.90 -4.31
CA VAL A 115 -4.69 14.30 -3.33
C VAL A 115 -5.66 15.33 -3.93
N ILE A 116 -5.17 16.31 -4.71
CA ILE A 116 -6.03 17.25 -5.43
C ILE A 116 -6.94 16.53 -6.42
N SER A 117 -6.41 15.51 -7.13
CA SER A 117 -7.23 14.69 -8.03
C SER A 117 -8.36 13.96 -7.28
N VAL A 118 -8.11 13.53 -6.04
CA VAL A 118 -9.16 12.98 -5.17
C VAL A 118 -10.24 14.02 -4.92
N VAL A 119 -9.88 15.24 -4.50
CA VAL A 119 -10.86 16.30 -4.25
C VAL A 119 -11.76 16.54 -5.47
N ILE A 120 -11.17 16.69 -6.66
CA ILE A 120 -11.91 17.01 -7.88
C ILE A 120 -12.78 15.84 -8.33
N PHE A 121 -12.18 14.69 -8.62
CA PHE A 121 -12.90 13.59 -9.27
C PHE A 121 -13.82 12.82 -8.32
N ASN A 122 -13.52 12.78 -7.01
CA ASN A 122 -14.44 12.19 -6.03
C ASN A 122 -15.69 13.07 -5.84
N THR A 123 -15.54 14.40 -5.84
CA THR A 123 -16.67 15.34 -5.82
C THR A 123 -17.53 15.18 -7.08
N LEU A 124 -16.91 15.14 -8.26
CA LEU A 124 -17.63 14.94 -9.53
C LEU A 124 -18.31 13.56 -9.61
N PHE A 125 -17.72 12.53 -9.03
CA PHE A 125 -18.33 11.21 -8.93
C PHE A 125 -19.62 11.25 -8.07
N GLY A 126 -19.60 11.94 -6.92
CA GLY A 126 -20.81 12.11 -6.09
C GLY A 126 -21.92 12.91 -6.77
N LEU A 127 -21.57 13.77 -7.73
CA LEU A 127 -22.48 14.55 -8.56
C LEU A 127 -22.94 13.81 -9.83
N SER A 128 -22.60 12.54 -10.00
CA SER A 128 -22.94 11.81 -11.22
C SER A 128 -24.42 11.44 -11.27
N THR A 129 -25.06 11.71 -12.41
CA THR A 129 -26.47 11.37 -12.68
C THR A 129 -26.63 10.26 -13.71
N SER A 130 -25.52 9.80 -14.30
CA SER A 130 -25.52 8.75 -15.31
C SER A 130 -24.40 7.75 -15.05
N PHE A 131 -24.66 6.51 -15.45
CA PHE A 131 -23.73 5.40 -15.33
C PHE A 131 -22.36 5.71 -15.98
N TRP A 132 -22.36 6.18 -17.22
CA TRP A 132 -21.11 6.48 -17.94
C TRP A 132 -20.33 7.64 -17.32
N MET A 133 -21.02 8.66 -16.79
CA MET A 133 -20.36 9.72 -16.03
C MET A 133 -19.66 9.14 -14.79
N ALA A 134 -20.33 8.26 -14.04
CA ALA A 134 -19.75 7.61 -12.86
C ALA A 134 -18.49 6.78 -13.21
N VAL A 135 -18.55 6.00 -14.30
CA VAL A 135 -17.41 5.20 -14.80
C VAL A 135 -16.24 6.11 -15.20
N ILE A 136 -16.48 7.17 -15.95
CA ILE A 136 -15.44 8.10 -16.42
C ILE A 136 -14.78 8.81 -15.24
N MET A 137 -15.56 9.32 -14.28
CA MET A 137 -15.00 9.98 -13.09
C MET A 137 -14.16 9.01 -12.25
N ARG A 138 -14.60 7.75 -12.11
CA ARG A 138 -13.82 6.70 -11.43
C ARG A 138 -12.53 6.38 -12.15
N PHE A 139 -12.56 6.27 -13.47
CA PHE A 139 -11.37 6.04 -14.28
C PHE A 139 -10.33 7.17 -14.14
N PHE A 140 -10.77 8.42 -14.22
CA PHE A 140 -9.87 9.56 -14.03
C PHE A 140 -9.34 9.67 -12.60
N LEU A 141 -10.19 9.41 -11.61
CA LEU A 141 -9.77 9.35 -10.21
C LEU A 141 -8.67 8.29 -10.03
N GLY A 142 -8.84 7.09 -10.58
CA GLY A 142 -7.81 6.04 -10.55
C GLY A 142 -6.53 6.42 -11.30
N SER A 143 -6.67 7.02 -12.49
CA SER A 143 -5.57 7.40 -13.37
C SER A 143 -4.71 8.53 -12.80
N LEU A 144 -5.31 9.48 -12.09
CA LEU A 144 -4.61 10.65 -11.56
C LEU A 144 -4.21 10.49 -10.09
N CYS A 145 -4.82 9.56 -9.35
CA CYS A 145 -4.47 9.23 -7.97
C CYS A 145 -3.35 8.18 -7.87
N GLY A 146 -2.14 8.56 -8.32
CA GLY A 146 -0.93 7.74 -8.30
C GLY A 146 -0.17 7.73 -6.97
N VAL A 147 -0.82 7.99 -5.82
CA VAL A 147 -0.10 8.32 -4.56
C VAL A 147 0.55 7.14 -3.85
N PHE A 148 0.01 5.92 -3.97
CA PHE A 148 0.47 4.79 -3.14
C PHE A 148 1.92 4.37 -3.41
N GLY A 149 2.39 4.40 -4.66
CA GLY A 149 3.78 4.09 -4.98
C GLY A 149 4.76 5.11 -4.38
N PRO A 150 4.61 6.40 -4.70
CA PRO A 150 5.42 7.48 -4.15
C PRO A 150 5.40 7.58 -2.62
N VAL A 151 4.26 7.35 -1.96
CA VAL A 151 4.16 7.38 -0.49
C VAL A 151 4.93 6.23 0.15
N LYS A 152 4.87 5.02 -0.42
CA LYS A 152 5.66 3.87 0.07
C LYS A 152 7.16 4.13 -0.08
N ALA A 153 7.59 4.62 -1.24
CA ALA A 153 8.97 5.05 -1.43
C ALA A 153 9.35 6.11 -0.40
N TYR A 154 8.53 7.15 -0.24
CA TYR A 154 8.74 8.22 0.72
C TYR A 154 8.85 7.72 2.17
N ALA A 155 8.01 6.77 2.60
CA ALA A 155 8.08 6.17 3.93
C ALA A 155 9.43 5.46 4.15
N THR A 156 9.89 4.65 3.20
CA THR A 156 11.20 3.97 3.32
C THR A 156 12.40 4.92 3.22
N GLU A 157 12.21 6.07 2.58
CA GLU A 157 13.22 7.10 2.47
C GLU A 157 13.32 7.95 3.74
N LEU A 158 12.22 8.13 4.47
CA LEU A 158 12.22 8.97 5.66
C LEU A 158 12.83 8.27 6.89
N PHE A 159 12.57 6.97 7.04
CA PHE A 159 13.01 6.19 8.20
C PHE A 159 14.34 5.46 7.93
N ARG A 160 15.15 5.29 8.99
CA ARG A 160 16.33 4.41 8.99
C ARG A 160 15.90 2.96 8.77
N GLU A 161 16.80 2.11 8.29
CA GLU A 161 16.49 0.71 7.96
C GLU A 161 15.83 -0.05 9.13
N GLU A 162 16.27 0.19 10.36
CA GLU A 162 15.70 -0.34 11.61
C GLU A 162 14.24 0.09 11.87
N HIS A 163 13.78 1.18 11.28
CA HIS A 163 12.44 1.75 11.44
C HIS A 163 11.62 1.77 10.15
N GLN A 164 12.17 1.26 9.03
CA GLN A 164 11.43 1.16 7.76
C GLN A 164 10.19 0.29 7.88
N ALA A 165 10.26 -0.78 8.70
CA ALA A 165 9.12 -1.63 9.01
C ALA A 165 7.99 -0.81 9.65
N ILE A 166 8.30 0.08 10.61
CA ILE A 166 7.31 0.96 11.27
C ILE A 166 6.69 1.94 10.28
N GLY A 167 7.48 2.53 9.38
CA GLY A 167 6.96 3.46 8.37
C GLY A 167 6.02 2.80 7.36
N LEU A 168 6.35 1.59 6.89
CA LEU A 168 5.49 0.83 5.99
C LEU A 168 4.32 0.16 6.71
N SER A 169 4.48 -0.21 7.98
CA SER A 169 3.38 -0.74 8.78
C SER A 169 2.35 0.34 9.08
N THR A 170 2.81 1.56 9.34
CA THR A 170 1.99 2.78 9.41
C THR A 170 1.16 2.95 8.12
N PHE A 171 1.74 2.82 6.92
CA PHE A 171 0.98 2.84 5.67
C PHE A 171 -0.15 1.78 5.65
N SER A 172 0.16 0.54 6.00
CA SER A 172 -0.82 -0.56 6.00
C SER A 172 -1.91 -0.37 7.08
N ALA A 173 -1.57 0.22 8.23
CA ALA A 173 -2.53 0.53 9.29
C ALA A 173 -3.53 1.62 8.85
N ALA A 174 -3.07 2.65 8.14
CA ALA A 174 -3.95 3.67 7.57
C ALA A 174 -4.92 3.08 6.53
N TRP A 175 -4.47 2.12 5.72
CA TRP A 175 -5.36 1.35 4.84
C TRP A 175 -6.43 0.59 5.64
N GLY A 176 -6.04 -0.06 6.75
CA GLY A 176 -6.95 -0.74 7.66
C GLY A 176 -8.05 0.19 8.21
N ILE A 177 -7.71 1.40 8.62
CA ILE A 177 -8.70 2.43 9.04
C ILE A 177 -9.63 2.79 7.89
N GLY A 178 -9.10 2.94 6.68
CA GLY A 178 -9.90 3.19 5.48
C GLY A 178 -10.96 2.10 5.24
N LEU A 179 -10.64 0.84 5.54
CA LEU A 179 -11.58 -0.28 5.45
C LEU A 179 -12.68 -0.26 6.52
N ILE A 180 -12.45 0.38 7.67
CA ILE A 180 -13.46 0.52 8.73
C ILE A 180 -14.34 1.74 8.47
N ILE A 181 -13.71 2.90 8.30
CA ILE A 181 -14.41 4.19 8.18
C ILE A 181 -15.08 4.32 6.81
N GLY A 182 -14.47 3.79 5.75
CA GLY A 182 -14.99 3.90 4.39
C GLY A 182 -16.40 3.34 4.24
N PRO A 183 -16.63 2.05 4.57
CA PRO A 183 -17.95 1.46 4.50
C PRO A 183 -18.99 2.15 5.38
N ALA A 184 -18.60 2.62 6.58
CA ALA A 184 -19.49 3.39 7.44
C ALA A 184 -19.91 4.71 6.78
N LEU A 185 -18.97 5.48 6.23
CA LEU A 185 -19.27 6.72 5.50
C LEU A 185 -20.18 6.44 4.29
N GLY A 186 -19.86 5.42 3.50
CA GLY A 186 -20.64 5.08 2.32
C GLY A 186 -22.05 4.59 2.65
N GLY A 187 -22.18 3.75 3.68
CA GLY A 187 -23.46 3.19 4.10
C GLY A 187 -24.36 4.22 4.77
N TYR A 188 -23.90 4.89 5.83
CA TYR A 188 -24.76 5.79 6.61
C TYR A 188 -25.11 7.08 5.86
N LEU A 189 -24.22 7.60 5.01
CA LEU A 189 -24.43 8.91 4.38
C LEU A 189 -25.06 8.84 2.99
N ALA A 190 -25.13 7.66 2.37
CA ALA A 190 -25.82 7.50 1.09
C ALA A 190 -27.35 7.59 1.24
N GLN A 191 -28.00 8.15 0.23
CA GLN A 191 -29.45 8.40 0.17
C GLN A 191 -29.96 9.13 1.44
N PRO A 192 -29.42 10.30 1.78
CA PRO A 192 -29.71 10.98 3.04
C PRO A 192 -31.18 11.43 3.17
N VAL A 193 -31.87 11.68 2.04
CA VAL A 193 -33.30 12.04 2.02
C VAL A 193 -34.19 10.86 2.42
N GLU A 194 -33.82 9.64 2.02
CA GLU A 194 -34.55 8.43 2.41
C GLU A 194 -34.26 8.03 3.86
N LYS A 195 -33.00 8.12 4.29
CA LYS A 195 -32.57 7.68 5.63
C LYS A 195 -32.87 8.69 6.73
N TYR A 196 -32.76 9.98 6.44
CA TYR A 196 -32.90 11.06 7.42
C TYR A 196 -33.86 12.15 6.91
N PRO A 197 -35.14 11.83 6.65
CA PRO A 197 -36.13 12.76 6.07
C PRO A 197 -36.40 13.99 6.94
N HIS A 198 -36.13 13.93 8.24
CA HIS A 198 -36.25 15.07 9.16
C HIS A 198 -35.15 16.13 8.97
N ILE A 199 -33.99 15.74 8.45
CA ILE A 199 -32.82 16.61 8.25
C ILE A 199 -32.73 17.03 6.78
N PHE A 200 -33.06 16.11 5.85
CA PHE A 200 -32.96 16.32 4.41
C PHE A 200 -34.35 16.23 3.77
N PRO A 201 -34.94 17.37 3.35
CA PRO A 201 -36.26 17.36 2.72
C PRO A 201 -36.22 16.76 1.31
N LYS A 202 -37.37 16.22 0.90
CA LYS A 202 -37.63 15.82 -0.50
C LYS A 202 -37.54 17.04 -1.43
N ASP A 203 -37.20 16.81 -2.70
CA ASP A 203 -36.93 17.84 -3.71
C ASP A 203 -35.70 18.74 -3.42
N SER A 204 -34.83 18.31 -2.51
CA SER A 204 -33.58 19.01 -2.23
C SER A 204 -32.44 18.59 -3.17
N PHE A 205 -31.32 19.32 -3.12
CA PHE A 205 -30.09 18.95 -3.82
C PHE A 205 -29.68 17.48 -3.58
N TRP A 206 -29.91 16.99 -2.37
CA TRP A 206 -29.56 15.62 -1.96
C TRP A 206 -30.50 14.55 -2.51
N ASP A 207 -31.71 14.95 -2.92
CA ASP A 207 -32.66 14.08 -3.62
C ASP A 207 -32.21 13.89 -5.07
N LYS A 208 -31.73 14.98 -5.70
CA LYS A 208 -31.16 14.94 -7.05
C LYS A 208 -29.81 14.22 -7.12
N PHE A 209 -29.01 14.29 -6.04
CA PHE A 209 -27.71 13.63 -5.94
C PHE A 209 -27.58 12.81 -4.64
N PRO A 210 -28.20 11.61 -4.59
CA PRO A 210 -28.27 10.79 -3.36
C PRO A 210 -26.92 10.33 -2.81
N TYR A 211 -25.88 10.34 -3.66
CA TYR A 211 -24.53 9.87 -3.34
C TYR A 211 -23.51 11.01 -3.17
N ALA A 212 -23.95 12.27 -3.26
CA ALA A 212 -23.06 13.43 -3.14
C ALA A 212 -22.53 13.61 -1.71
N LEU A 213 -23.34 13.34 -0.69
CA LEU A 213 -22.99 13.57 0.72
C LEU A 213 -21.72 12.83 1.18
N PRO A 214 -21.61 11.49 1.03
CA PRO A 214 -20.38 10.78 1.39
C PRO A 214 -19.19 11.30 0.58
N CYS A 215 -19.39 11.60 -0.71
CA CYS A 215 -18.34 12.10 -1.59
C CYS A 215 -17.82 13.49 -1.18
N PHE A 216 -18.70 14.39 -0.74
CA PHE A 216 -18.33 15.72 -0.28
C PHE A 216 -17.56 15.67 1.04
N ILE A 217 -17.98 14.84 2.00
CA ILE A 217 -17.27 14.67 3.27
C ILE A 217 -15.86 14.13 3.03
N MET A 218 -15.71 13.11 2.18
CA MET A 218 -14.39 12.56 1.82
C MET A 218 -13.53 13.59 1.06
N SER A 219 -14.14 14.37 0.17
CA SER A 219 -13.41 15.40 -0.58
C SER A 219 -12.98 16.57 0.31
N GLY A 220 -13.79 16.93 1.32
CA GLY A 220 -13.43 17.90 2.35
C GLY A 220 -12.26 17.40 3.21
N PHE A 221 -12.26 16.12 3.60
CA PHE A 221 -11.11 15.49 4.27
C PHE A 221 -9.86 15.50 3.37
N ALA A 222 -10.01 15.15 2.09
CA ALA A 222 -8.90 15.21 1.13
C ALA A 222 -8.39 16.63 0.89
N PHE A 223 -9.25 17.65 0.94
CA PHE A 223 -8.86 19.05 0.83
C PHE A 223 -8.03 19.49 2.04
N ALA A 224 -8.45 19.14 3.26
CA ALA A 224 -7.63 19.33 4.46
C ALA A 224 -6.30 18.57 4.34
N GLY A 225 -6.32 17.38 3.75
CA GLY A 225 -5.12 16.60 3.41
C GLY A 225 -4.18 17.28 2.43
N ALA A 226 -4.71 17.95 1.40
CA ALA A 226 -3.91 18.70 0.44
C ALA A 226 -3.21 19.89 1.12
N ILE A 227 -3.88 20.58 2.04
CA ILE A 227 -3.28 21.64 2.85
C ILE A 227 -2.19 21.05 3.75
N ALA A 228 -2.46 19.94 4.43
CA ALA A 228 -1.48 19.23 5.25
C ALA A 228 -0.22 18.82 4.47
N CYS A 229 -0.36 18.49 3.19
CA CYS A 229 0.75 18.13 2.31
C CYS A 229 1.74 19.28 2.06
N ILE A 230 1.37 20.55 2.32
CA ILE A 230 2.27 21.70 2.20
C ILE A 230 3.44 21.58 3.18
N TRP A 231 3.19 21.04 4.38
CA TRP A 231 4.22 20.83 5.41
C TRP A 231 5.05 19.55 5.20
N ILE A 232 4.76 18.74 4.19
CA ILE A 232 5.61 17.57 3.86
C ILE A 232 7.03 18.07 3.58
N PRO A 233 8.05 17.54 4.27
CA PRO A 233 9.44 17.78 3.91
C PRO A 233 9.67 17.42 2.45
N SER A 234 10.18 18.37 1.67
CA SER A 234 10.47 18.14 0.26
C SER A 234 11.53 17.03 0.14
N GLY A 235 11.14 15.85 -0.34
CA GLY A 235 12.09 14.81 -0.74
C GLY A 235 13.00 15.27 -1.89
N ARG A 236 14.21 14.71 -1.95
CA ARG A 236 15.31 15.09 -2.87
C ARG A 236 14.91 15.07 -4.37
N ARG A 237 15.48 15.99 -5.17
CA ARG A 237 15.40 16.00 -6.65
C ARG A 237 16.56 15.22 -7.30
N ARG A 238 16.33 14.65 -8.49
CA ARG A 238 17.26 13.81 -9.26
C ARG A 238 18.62 14.44 -9.65
N ASN A 239 18.75 15.77 -9.66
CA ASN A 239 19.98 16.46 -10.13
C ASN A 239 21.13 16.48 -9.12
N ASP A 240 20.91 15.93 -7.95
CA ASP A 240 21.87 15.86 -6.88
C ASP A 240 22.81 14.66 -7.08
N LYS A 241 23.98 14.90 -7.71
CA LYS A 241 25.01 13.91 -8.06
C LYS A 241 25.16 12.83 -6.98
N VAL A 242 25.03 11.56 -7.39
CA VAL A 242 25.33 10.40 -6.54
C VAL A 242 26.85 10.29 -6.47
N VAL A 243 27.43 10.81 -5.39
CA VAL A 243 28.79 10.42 -4.98
C VAL A 243 28.57 9.34 -3.92
N LEU A 244 29.01 8.11 -4.21
CA LEU A 244 28.97 7.02 -3.23
C LEU A 244 29.79 7.42 -2.00
N CYS A 245 29.24 7.17 -0.80
CA CYS A 245 30.00 7.22 0.44
C CYS A 245 31.03 6.08 0.41
N ASP A 246 32.32 6.39 0.54
CA ASP A 246 33.33 5.36 0.76
C ASP A 246 33.22 4.82 2.19
N LEU A 247 33.29 3.50 2.33
CA LEU A 247 33.34 2.78 3.60
C LEU A 247 34.80 2.51 3.96
N GLU A 248 35.35 3.20 4.94
CA GLU A 248 36.67 2.89 5.49
C GLU A 248 36.54 1.89 6.65
N VAL A 249 37.25 0.76 6.54
CA VAL A 249 37.45 -0.18 7.65
C VAL A 249 38.59 0.37 8.52
N THR A 250 38.30 0.73 9.75
CA THR A 250 39.34 1.13 10.71
C THR A 250 40.10 -0.11 11.20
N GLY A 251 41.27 -0.36 10.61
CA GLY A 251 42.25 -1.35 11.06
C GLY A 251 43.64 -0.72 11.09
N SER A 252 44.21 -0.64 12.29
CA SER A 252 45.51 -0.05 12.62
C SER A 252 46.65 -0.49 11.69
N ASN A 253 47.59 0.44 11.46
CA ASN A 253 48.92 0.19 10.92
C ASN A 253 49.57 -1.06 11.56
N SER A 254 49.75 -2.13 10.79
CA SER A 254 50.88 -3.03 10.97
C SER A 254 51.24 -3.66 9.63
N LYS A 255 52.46 -3.39 9.19
CA LYS A 255 53.16 -4.17 8.17
C LYS A 255 53.27 -5.63 8.65
N ASN A 256 53.28 -6.54 7.69
CA ASN A 256 53.69 -7.95 7.80
C ASN A 256 52.78 -8.88 8.63
N ASN A 257 51.99 -9.69 7.93
CA ASN A 257 52.09 -11.17 7.90
C ASN A 257 50.75 -11.78 7.51
N LEU A 258 50.82 -12.54 6.41
CA LEU A 258 49.82 -13.52 6.01
C LEU A 258 49.81 -14.64 7.07
N SER A 259 48.79 -14.69 7.91
CA SER A 259 48.43 -15.93 8.61
C SER A 259 46.92 -16.02 8.83
N THR A 260 46.43 -17.14 8.34
CA THR A 260 45.08 -17.71 8.46
C THR A 260 44.56 -17.64 9.89
N TYR A 261 43.39 -17.01 10.07
CA TYR A 261 42.54 -17.23 11.25
C TYR A 261 41.12 -17.52 10.79
N GLU A 262 40.71 -18.76 11.03
CA GLU A 262 39.33 -19.25 10.92
C GLU A 262 38.44 -18.58 11.99
N GLY A 263 37.19 -18.30 11.62
CA GLY A 263 36.10 -18.13 12.58
C GLY A 263 35.34 -16.80 12.50
N LYS A 264 34.05 -16.91 12.16
CA LYS A 264 32.97 -15.89 12.16
C LYS A 264 32.82 -15.06 10.89
N THR A 265 32.19 -15.69 9.91
CA THR A 265 31.52 -15.11 8.76
C THR A 265 30.45 -14.09 9.18
N ALA A 266 30.70 -12.81 8.93
CA ALA A 266 29.66 -11.78 8.85
C ALA A 266 29.07 -11.81 7.42
N TYR A 267 27.81 -12.19 7.29
CA TYR A 267 27.09 -12.13 6.02
C TYR A 267 26.79 -10.67 5.68
N ILE A 268 27.58 -10.08 4.78
CA ILE A 268 27.20 -8.86 4.07
C ILE A 268 26.61 -9.31 2.72
N TYR A 269 25.33 -9.06 2.51
CA TYR A 269 24.68 -9.22 1.21
C TYR A 269 25.23 -8.16 0.25
N LEU A 270 26.35 -8.47 -0.41
CA LEU A 270 26.76 -7.78 -1.64
C LEU A 270 25.85 -8.26 -2.78
N PRO A 271 25.30 -7.36 -3.62
CA PRO A 271 24.69 -7.79 -4.86
C PRO A 271 25.78 -8.43 -5.73
N GLN A 272 25.55 -9.67 -6.16
CA GLN A 272 26.48 -10.48 -6.94
C GLN A 272 26.90 -9.73 -8.22
N THR A 273 28.13 -9.23 -8.26
CA THR A 273 28.88 -9.04 -9.52
C THR A 273 29.77 -10.27 -9.74
N PRO A 274 29.84 -10.84 -10.95
CA PRO A 274 30.73 -11.97 -11.24
C PRO A 274 32.19 -11.60 -10.97
N LEU A 275 32.87 -12.49 -10.25
CA LEU A 275 34.22 -12.35 -9.73
C LEU A 275 35.27 -12.70 -10.82
N GLU A 276 35.37 -11.91 -11.88
CA GLU A 276 36.45 -12.04 -12.88
C GLU A 276 36.98 -10.68 -13.32
N ALA A 277 37.80 -10.03 -12.50
CA ALA A 277 38.71 -8.96 -12.93
C ALA A 277 39.75 -8.62 -11.85
N LEU A 278 40.61 -9.57 -11.50
CA LEU A 278 41.88 -9.27 -10.84
C LEU A 278 43.01 -9.67 -11.80
N GLY A 279 43.25 -8.81 -12.78
CA GLY A 279 44.27 -9.02 -13.80
C GLY A 279 44.55 -7.75 -14.61
N LYS A 280 45.58 -7.01 -14.16
CA LYS A 280 46.41 -6.06 -14.92
C LYS A 280 45.79 -4.74 -15.42
N GLY A 281 46.24 -3.66 -14.79
CA GLY A 281 47.09 -2.64 -15.42
C GLY A 281 46.57 -1.84 -16.64
N SER A 282 46.41 -0.54 -16.38
CA SER A 282 46.62 0.61 -17.29
C SER A 282 45.47 1.17 -18.14
N ASN A 283 45.51 2.51 -18.19
CA ASN A 283 44.89 3.48 -19.10
C ASN A 283 43.50 4.07 -18.72
N GLY A 284 43.59 5.27 -18.15
CA GLY A 284 42.48 6.14 -17.75
C GLY A 284 41.80 6.88 -18.90
N ALA A 285 41.05 6.16 -19.73
CA ALA A 285 40.17 6.79 -20.73
C ALA A 285 38.77 6.14 -20.84
N ASN A 286 38.35 5.32 -19.88
CA ASN A 286 37.07 4.60 -19.97
C ASN A 286 36.24 4.58 -18.67
N LYS A 287 36.53 5.45 -17.70
CA LYS A 287 35.83 5.48 -16.40
C LYS A 287 34.42 6.07 -16.47
N ASP A 288 34.10 6.82 -17.53
CA ASP A 288 32.80 7.50 -17.68
C ASP A 288 31.67 6.60 -18.20
N ASN A 289 32.00 5.43 -18.78
CA ASN A 289 31.00 4.49 -19.32
C ASN A 289 30.50 3.44 -18.30
N MET A 290 31.13 3.31 -17.13
CA MET A 290 30.77 2.28 -16.15
C MET A 290 29.77 2.76 -15.08
N THR A 291 29.50 4.06 -14.97
CA THR A 291 28.74 4.67 -13.85
C THR A 291 27.27 4.95 -14.14
N LYS A 292 26.69 4.41 -15.22
CA LYS A 292 25.29 4.70 -15.59
C LYS A 292 24.61 3.57 -16.35
N LYS A 293 24.80 2.32 -15.92
CA LYS A 293 23.88 1.26 -16.34
C LYS A 293 22.56 1.53 -15.58
N ASN A 294 21.64 2.27 -16.20
CA ASN A 294 20.23 2.26 -15.79
C ASN A 294 19.80 0.79 -15.84
N LEU A 295 19.88 0.08 -14.70
CA LEU A 295 19.43 -1.30 -14.66
C LEU A 295 17.94 -1.26 -14.98
N ASN A 296 17.54 -1.91 -16.09
CA ASN A 296 16.14 -2.05 -16.42
C ASN A 296 15.47 -2.79 -15.26
N LEU A 297 14.54 -2.11 -14.58
CA LEU A 297 13.82 -2.69 -13.43
C LEU A 297 13.14 -4.01 -13.80
N PHE A 298 12.66 -4.14 -15.04
CA PHE A 298 12.06 -5.36 -15.57
C PHE A 298 13.02 -6.55 -15.68
N LEU A 299 14.34 -6.31 -15.80
CA LEU A 299 15.36 -7.36 -15.84
C LEU A 299 15.83 -7.75 -14.43
N ASN A 300 15.46 -7.00 -13.39
CA ASN A 300 15.75 -7.37 -12.01
C ASN A 300 14.79 -8.48 -11.56
N TRP A 301 15.20 -9.73 -11.81
CA TRP A 301 14.36 -10.90 -11.53
C TRP A 301 13.90 -10.99 -10.06
N PRO A 302 14.75 -10.80 -9.03
CA PRO A 302 14.30 -10.76 -7.64
C PRO A 302 13.18 -9.73 -7.37
N LEU A 303 13.28 -8.54 -7.98
CA LEU A 303 12.25 -7.50 -7.86
C LEU A 303 10.95 -7.97 -8.54
N MET A 304 11.04 -8.42 -9.79
CA MET A 304 9.89 -8.83 -10.58
C MET A 304 9.20 -10.05 -9.96
N SER A 305 9.94 -11.02 -9.42
CA SER A 305 9.37 -12.16 -8.71
C SER A 305 8.58 -11.72 -7.48
N SER A 306 9.10 -10.76 -6.71
CA SER A 306 8.38 -10.20 -5.56
C SER A 306 7.11 -9.46 -5.98
N ILE A 307 7.15 -8.72 -7.09
CA ILE A 307 5.98 -8.01 -7.64
C ILE A 307 4.90 -8.98 -8.13
N ILE A 308 5.28 -10.08 -8.79
CA ILE A 308 4.34 -11.10 -9.24
C ILE A 308 3.63 -11.73 -8.05
N VAL A 309 4.38 -12.15 -7.02
CA VAL A 309 3.80 -12.74 -5.80
C VAL A 309 2.88 -11.72 -5.11
N TYR A 310 3.27 -10.45 -5.05
CA TYR A 310 2.43 -9.39 -4.51
C TYR A 310 1.12 -9.23 -5.30
N GLY A 311 1.17 -9.30 -6.63
CA GLY A 311 0.01 -9.28 -7.50
C GLY A 311 -0.96 -10.44 -7.24
N VAL A 312 -0.44 -11.67 -7.12
CA VAL A 312 -1.25 -12.88 -6.83
C VAL A 312 -1.93 -12.77 -5.46
N PHE A 313 -1.20 -12.39 -4.41
CA PHE A 313 -1.82 -12.21 -3.09
C PHE A 313 -2.79 -11.03 -3.05
N SER A 314 -2.61 -10.02 -3.90
CA SER A 314 -3.57 -8.91 -4.05
C SER A 314 -4.86 -9.35 -4.75
N LEU A 315 -4.77 -10.27 -5.72
CA LEU A 315 -5.95 -10.94 -6.31
C LEU A 315 -6.67 -11.76 -5.25
N HIS A 316 -5.92 -12.53 -4.47
CA HIS A 316 -6.47 -13.35 -3.40
C HIS A 316 -7.19 -12.50 -2.33
N GLU A 317 -6.63 -11.35 -1.97
CA GLU A 317 -7.26 -10.39 -1.05
C GLU A 317 -8.64 -9.95 -1.53
N ILE A 318 -8.74 -9.49 -2.78
CA ILE A 318 -9.99 -8.97 -3.33
C ILE A 318 -11.01 -10.10 -3.54
N ALA A 319 -10.57 -11.26 -4.04
CA ALA A 319 -11.43 -12.43 -4.20
C ALA A 319 -12.03 -12.85 -2.86
N TYR A 320 -11.23 -12.91 -1.79
CA TYR A 320 -11.75 -13.17 -0.45
C TYR A 320 -12.77 -12.11 -0.03
N GLN A 321 -12.52 -10.81 -0.24
CA GLN A 321 -13.43 -9.76 0.22
C GLN A 321 -14.80 -9.85 -0.44
N GLU A 322 -14.83 -10.08 -1.75
CA GLU A 322 -16.06 -10.25 -2.53
C GLU A 322 -16.78 -11.55 -2.12
N VAL A 323 -16.06 -12.68 -2.15
CA VAL A 323 -16.63 -14.00 -1.84
C VAL A 323 -17.13 -14.07 -0.40
N PHE A 324 -16.36 -13.57 0.58
CA PHE A 324 -16.76 -13.57 1.98
C PHE A 324 -18.05 -12.79 2.20
N SER A 325 -18.17 -11.60 1.59
CA SER A 325 -19.35 -10.74 1.76
C SER A 325 -20.60 -11.39 1.15
N LEU A 326 -20.49 -11.95 -0.05
CA LEU A 326 -21.59 -12.65 -0.72
C LEU A 326 -21.99 -13.95 -0.01
N TRP A 327 -20.99 -14.77 0.36
CA TRP A 327 -21.20 -16.04 1.06
C TRP A 327 -21.81 -15.84 2.45
N ALA A 328 -21.37 -14.84 3.20
CA ALA A 328 -21.90 -14.55 4.53
C ALA A 328 -23.39 -14.17 4.49
N VAL A 329 -23.81 -13.37 3.51
CA VAL A 329 -25.22 -12.94 3.36
C VAL A 329 -26.10 -14.05 2.76
N SER A 330 -25.51 -14.97 1.99
CA SER A 330 -26.26 -16.02 1.30
C SER A 330 -27.06 -16.91 2.25
N PRO A 331 -28.27 -17.38 1.86
CA PRO A 331 -29.09 -18.26 2.70
C PRO A 331 -28.38 -19.57 3.05
N THR A 332 -28.68 -20.12 4.23
CA THR A 332 -28.09 -21.39 4.71
C THR A 332 -28.34 -22.57 3.79
N ARG A 333 -29.46 -22.57 3.03
CA ARG A 333 -29.76 -23.61 2.02
C ARG A 333 -28.70 -23.72 0.90
N LEU A 334 -27.99 -22.62 0.63
CA LEU A 334 -26.91 -22.54 -0.38
C LEU A 334 -25.52 -22.69 0.25
N GLY A 335 -25.44 -23.02 1.54
CA GLY A 335 -24.19 -23.11 2.29
C GLY A 335 -23.63 -21.76 2.77
N GLY A 336 -24.42 -20.69 2.71
CA GLY A 336 -24.09 -19.38 3.29
C GLY A 336 -24.46 -19.26 4.78
N LEU A 337 -24.17 -18.11 5.39
CA LEU A 337 -24.38 -17.91 6.83
C LEU A 337 -25.71 -17.22 7.18
N ASN A 338 -26.44 -16.71 6.18
CA ASN A 338 -27.66 -15.92 6.35
C ASN A 338 -27.46 -14.72 7.30
N PHE A 339 -26.28 -14.11 7.25
CA PHE A 339 -25.95 -12.89 8.00
C PHE A 339 -26.67 -11.69 7.40
N THR A 340 -27.03 -10.73 8.25
CA THR A 340 -27.43 -9.41 7.76
C THR A 340 -26.19 -8.62 7.32
N SER A 341 -26.39 -7.58 6.52
CA SER A 341 -25.30 -6.66 6.15
C SER A 341 -24.61 -6.04 7.38
N ASP A 342 -25.35 -5.86 8.48
CA ASP A 342 -24.81 -5.36 9.74
C ASP A 342 -23.83 -6.37 10.37
N ASN A 343 -24.18 -7.65 10.41
CA ASN A 343 -23.29 -8.68 10.96
C ASN A 343 -22.00 -8.83 10.15
N VAL A 344 -22.07 -8.73 8.82
CA VAL A 344 -20.87 -8.72 7.97
C VAL A 344 -20.02 -7.48 8.26
N GLY A 345 -20.68 -6.32 8.42
CA GLY A 345 -20.04 -5.07 8.83
C GLY A 345 -19.29 -5.20 10.15
N ASP A 346 -19.90 -5.83 11.16
CA ASP A 346 -19.30 -6.03 12.48
C ASP A 346 -18.03 -6.89 12.40
N VAL A 347 -18.09 -8.03 11.68
CA VAL A 347 -16.93 -8.93 11.50
C VAL A 347 -15.76 -8.20 10.81
N LEU A 348 -16.06 -7.40 9.78
CA LEU A 348 -15.06 -6.61 9.07
C LEU A 348 -14.49 -5.49 9.94
N ALA A 349 -15.31 -4.81 10.74
CA ALA A 349 -14.87 -3.76 11.65
C ALA A 349 -13.95 -4.30 12.75
N ILE A 350 -14.33 -5.42 13.38
CA ILE A 350 -13.50 -6.12 14.39
C ILE A 350 -12.16 -6.52 13.76
N SER A 351 -12.19 -7.08 12.55
CA SER A 351 -10.98 -7.46 11.81
C SER A 351 -10.08 -6.25 11.50
N GLY A 352 -10.67 -5.11 11.12
CA GLY A 352 -9.95 -3.87 10.87
C GLY A 352 -9.26 -3.31 12.12
N VAL A 353 -9.93 -3.34 13.28
CA VAL A 353 -9.31 -2.90 14.55
C VAL A 353 -8.14 -3.81 14.91
N ALA A 354 -8.33 -5.13 14.83
CA ALA A 354 -7.25 -6.10 15.09
C ALA A 354 -6.07 -5.91 14.14
N LEU A 355 -6.34 -5.62 12.87
CA LEU A 355 -5.32 -5.33 11.86
C LEU A 355 -4.46 -4.12 12.24
N ILE A 356 -5.07 -3.02 12.69
CA ILE A 356 -4.34 -1.80 13.11
C ILE A 356 -3.43 -2.11 14.31
N ILE A 357 -3.96 -2.81 15.32
CA ILE A 357 -3.19 -3.19 16.52
C ILE A 357 -2.00 -4.06 16.12
N TYR A 358 -2.22 -5.10 15.32
CA TYR A 358 -1.17 -5.99 14.84
C TYR A 358 -0.08 -5.22 14.09
N GLN A 359 -0.47 -4.30 13.20
CA GLN A 359 0.44 -3.62 12.31
C GLN A 359 1.31 -2.57 13.02
N LEU A 360 0.77 -1.92 14.06
CA LEU A 360 1.53 -0.94 14.85
C LEU A 360 2.40 -1.58 15.93
N THR A 361 2.06 -2.78 16.42
CA THR A 361 2.74 -3.40 17.57
C THR A 361 3.56 -4.65 17.20
N LEU A 362 2.89 -5.67 16.66
CA LEU A 362 3.46 -7.01 16.47
C LEU A 362 4.24 -7.15 15.16
N PHE A 363 3.78 -6.54 14.07
CA PHE A 363 4.43 -6.67 12.76
C PHE A 363 5.91 -6.23 12.77
N PRO A 364 6.29 -5.06 13.32
CA PRO A 364 7.70 -4.65 13.36
C PRO A 364 8.57 -5.61 14.15
N TYR A 365 8.04 -6.21 15.22
CA TYR A 365 8.76 -7.22 16.00
C TYR A 365 9.04 -8.49 15.18
N PHE A 366 8.02 -9.01 14.49
CA PHE A 366 8.17 -10.20 13.66
C PHE A 366 9.06 -9.97 12.43
N GLU A 367 8.99 -8.80 11.78
CA GLU A 367 9.86 -8.48 10.64
C GLU A 367 11.33 -8.40 11.06
N ASN A 368 11.63 -7.77 12.19
CA ASN A 368 12.98 -7.70 12.72
C ASN A 368 13.52 -9.08 13.14
N ALA A 369 12.66 -9.98 13.62
CA ALA A 369 13.07 -11.31 14.09
C ALA A 369 13.31 -12.31 12.95
N CYS A 370 12.42 -12.35 11.94
CA CYS A 370 12.43 -13.41 10.91
C CYS A 370 12.82 -12.91 9.50
N GLY A 371 12.85 -11.59 9.30
CA GLY A 371 13.01 -10.96 8.00
C GLY A 371 11.75 -11.01 7.13
N PRO A 372 11.69 -10.18 6.06
CA PRO A 372 10.48 -10.00 5.26
C PRO A 372 10.11 -11.20 4.38
N VAL A 373 11.09 -12.02 3.97
CA VAL A 373 10.84 -13.19 3.10
C VAL A 373 10.25 -14.35 3.91
N SER A 374 10.86 -14.68 5.04
CA SER A 374 10.45 -15.81 5.88
C SER A 374 9.04 -15.60 6.41
N ILE A 375 8.74 -14.39 6.92
CA ILE A 375 7.42 -14.07 7.47
C ILE A 375 6.32 -14.12 6.40
N ALA A 376 6.61 -13.67 5.17
CA ALA A 376 5.67 -13.75 4.06
C ALA A 376 5.42 -15.20 3.63
N ARG A 377 6.45 -16.06 3.60
CA ARG A 377 6.30 -17.49 3.28
C ARG A 377 5.46 -18.22 4.34
N ILE A 378 5.78 -18.04 5.62
CA ILE A 378 5.04 -18.63 6.73
C ILE A 378 3.58 -18.19 6.67
N SER A 379 3.34 -16.89 6.47
CA SER A 379 1.98 -16.35 6.38
C SER A 379 1.22 -16.91 5.19
N GLY A 380 1.89 -17.06 4.04
CA GLY A 380 1.32 -17.67 2.84
C GLY A 380 0.90 -19.13 3.07
N VAL A 381 1.76 -19.93 3.70
CA VAL A 381 1.45 -21.34 4.02
C VAL A 381 0.30 -21.45 5.02
N LEU A 382 0.28 -20.61 6.07
CA LEU A 382 -0.79 -20.60 7.07
C LEU A 382 -2.14 -20.12 6.51
N SER A 383 -2.13 -19.34 5.43
CA SER A 383 -3.38 -18.88 4.80
C SER A 383 -4.18 -20.01 4.16
N ILE A 384 -3.51 -21.06 3.67
CA ILE A 384 -4.15 -22.21 3.00
C ILE A 384 -5.11 -22.97 3.92
N PRO A 385 -4.67 -23.55 5.06
CA PRO A 385 -5.57 -24.29 5.95
C PRO A 385 -6.64 -23.37 6.55
N LEU A 386 -6.33 -22.09 6.76
CA LEU A 386 -7.31 -21.12 7.24
C LEU A 386 -8.47 -20.96 6.25
N LEU A 387 -8.18 -20.77 4.95
CA LEU A 387 -9.22 -20.63 3.94
C LEU A 387 -10.01 -21.93 3.74
N GLN A 388 -9.33 -23.08 3.81
CA GLN A 388 -9.98 -24.40 3.78
C GLN A 388 -10.91 -24.63 4.97
N SER A 389 -10.74 -23.89 6.07
CA SER A 389 -11.63 -24.01 7.24
C SER A 389 -13.02 -23.36 7.05
N TYR A 390 -13.19 -22.40 6.13
CA TYR A 390 -14.44 -21.61 5.99
C TYR A 390 -15.70 -22.46 5.74
N PRO A 391 -15.69 -23.47 4.85
CA PRO A 391 -16.83 -24.36 4.68
C PRO A 391 -17.21 -25.12 5.95
N PHE A 392 -16.24 -25.49 6.79
CA PHE A 392 -16.51 -26.15 8.07
C PHE A 392 -17.05 -25.17 9.12
N ILE A 393 -16.60 -23.90 9.08
CA ILE A 393 -17.15 -22.85 9.94
C ILE A 393 -18.64 -22.65 9.65
N ALA A 394 -19.07 -22.77 8.38
CA ALA A 394 -20.49 -22.69 8.01
C ALA A 394 -21.38 -23.77 8.66
N MET A 395 -20.81 -24.86 9.17
CA MET A 395 -21.57 -25.89 9.88
C MET A 395 -21.89 -25.51 11.33
N LEU A 396 -21.27 -24.45 11.84
CA LEU A 396 -21.54 -23.92 13.18
C LEU A 396 -22.79 -23.03 13.17
N SER A 397 -23.39 -22.82 14.35
CA SER A 397 -24.56 -21.96 14.50
C SER A 397 -24.46 -21.05 15.73
N GLY A 398 -25.30 -20.02 15.74
CA GLY A 398 -25.42 -19.08 16.86
C GLY A 398 -24.13 -18.31 17.17
N ILE A 399 -23.85 -18.11 18.46
CA ILE A 399 -22.74 -17.29 18.91
C ILE A 399 -21.37 -17.90 18.58
N THR A 400 -21.28 -19.23 18.56
CA THR A 400 -20.05 -19.95 18.23
C THR A 400 -19.61 -19.67 16.80
N LEU A 401 -20.56 -19.70 15.85
CA LEU A 401 -20.30 -19.30 14.46
C LEU A 401 -19.72 -17.88 14.40
N TYR A 402 -20.38 -16.94 15.06
CA TYR A 402 -19.98 -15.53 15.05
C TYR A 402 -18.57 -15.30 15.62
N ILE A 403 -18.23 -15.97 16.73
CA ILE A 403 -16.89 -15.88 17.32
C ILE A 403 -15.84 -16.49 16.40
N VAL A 404 -16.08 -17.72 15.90
CA VAL A 404 -15.11 -18.44 15.07
C VAL A 404 -14.88 -17.72 13.73
N ILE A 405 -15.94 -17.23 13.08
CA ILE A 405 -15.79 -16.49 11.82
C ILE A 405 -15.07 -15.15 12.02
N SER A 406 -15.29 -14.48 13.15
CA SER A 406 -14.57 -13.26 13.51
C SER A 406 -13.08 -13.52 13.70
N ILE A 407 -12.71 -14.58 14.42
CA ILE A 407 -11.32 -14.99 14.60
C ILE A 407 -10.68 -15.38 13.26
N ALA A 408 -11.38 -16.16 12.43
CA ALA A 408 -10.89 -16.56 11.12
C ALA A 408 -10.65 -15.35 10.21
N SER A 409 -11.57 -14.38 10.21
CA SER A 409 -11.43 -13.13 9.47
C SER A 409 -10.24 -12.30 9.96
N ILE A 410 -10.08 -12.14 11.29
CA ILE A 410 -8.91 -11.45 11.88
C ILE A 410 -7.61 -12.12 11.39
N LEU A 411 -7.50 -13.44 11.54
CA LEU A 411 -6.32 -14.20 11.12
C LEU A 411 -6.04 -14.02 9.63
N LYS A 412 -7.07 -14.08 8.78
CA LYS A 412 -6.91 -13.91 7.34
C LYS A 412 -6.33 -12.52 7.02
N TYR A 413 -6.87 -11.47 7.63
CA TYR A 413 -6.39 -10.11 7.40
C TYR A 413 -4.96 -9.89 7.93
N ILE A 414 -4.61 -10.47 9.08
CA ILE A 414 -3.25 -10.43 9.62
C ILE A 414 -2.27 -11.13 8.69
N LEU A 415 -2.57 -12.35 8.23
CA LEU A 415 -1.70 -13.09 7.31
C LEU A 415 -1.52 -12.33 5.99
N GLN A 416 -2.61 -11.81 5.44
CA GLN A 416 -2.59 -11.03 4.20
C GLN A 416 -1.73 -9.76 4.32
N VAL A 417 -1.94 -8.95 5.37
CA VAL A 417 -1.18 -7.69 5.53
C VAL A 417 0.31 -7.96 5.76
N THR A 418 0.63 -9.06 6.42
CA THR A 418 2.00 -9.48 6.70
C THR A 418 2.75 -9.79 5.40
N ILE A 419 2.10 -10.54 4.49
CA ILE A 419 2.62 -10.85 3.16
C ILE A 419 2.82 -9.55 2.38
N VAL A 420 1.78 -8.72 2.30
CA VAL A 420 1.80 -7.47 1.53
C VAL A 420 2.89 -6.52 2.03
N THR A 421 2.97 -6.29 3.33
CA THR A 421 3.94 -5.36 3.93
C THR A 421 5.37 -5.91 3.82
N GLY A 422 5.57 -7.22 4.04
CA GLY A 422 6.87 -7.87 3.87
C GLY A 422 7.38 -7.80 2.44
N LEU A 423 6.52 -8.06 1.44
CA LEU A 423 6.88 -7.95 0.02
C LEU A 423 7.23 -6.50 -0.36
N PHE A 424 6.58 -5.49 0.22
CA PHE A 424 6.95 -4.09 -0.02
C PHE A 424 8.32 -3.72 0.54
N ILE A 425 8.62 -4.15 1.77
CA ILE A 425 9.95 -3.95 2.36
C ILE A 425 11.00 -4.57 1.44
N LEU A 426 10.76 -5.80 0.99
CA LEU A 426 11.64 -6.50 0.06
C LEU A 426 11.80 -5.73 -1.27
N GLN A 427 10.71 -5.30 -1.91
CA GLN A 427 10.77 -4.55 -3.17
C GLN A 427 11.58 -3.25 -3.05
N ASN A 428 11.44 -2.52 -1.93
CA ASN A 428 12.18 -1.27 -1.71
C ASN A 428 13.65 -1.50 -1.34
N ARG A 429 14.00 -2.65 -0.74
CA ARG A 429 15.39 -3.06 -0.47
C ARG A 429 16.11 -3.58 -1.74
N LEU A 430 15.37 -4.10 -2.72
CA LEU A 430 15.91 -4.64 -3.98
C LEU A 430 16.26 -3.58 -5.03
N VAL A 431 15.96 -2.30 -4.77
CA VAL A 431 16.21 -1.19 -5.69
C VAL A 431 16.85 -0.01 -4.99
N GLU A 432 17.69 0.70 -5.73
CA GLU A 432 18.27 1.95 -5.25
C GLU A 432 17.21 3.02 -5.02
N GLN A 433 17.48 3.94 -4.10
CA GLN A 433 16.55 5.02 -3.72
C GLN A 433 16.00 5.80 -4.92
N HIS A 434 16.82 6.02 -5.96
CA HIS A 434 16.46 6.80 -7.13
C HIS A 434 15.48 6.11 -8.10
N GLN A 435 15.24 4.79 -7.94
CA GLN A 435 14.29 4.00 -8.74
C GLN A 435 13.13 3.43 -7.91
N ARG A 436 13.07 3.72 -6.60
CA ARG A 436 12.01 3.21 -5.71
C ARG A 436 10.61 3.63 -6.16
N GLY A 437 10.45 4.84 -6.70
CA GLY A 437 9.16 5.32 -7.21
C GLY A 437 8.67 4.46 -8.36
N ALA A 438 9.51 4.26 -9.37
CA ALA A 438 9.21 3.43 -10.53
C ALA A 438 8.97 1.97 -10.14
N ALA A 439 9.78 1.39 -9.25
CA ALA A 439 9.61 0.02 -8.77
C ALA A 439 8.26 -0.19 -8.05
N ASN A 440 7.91 0.71 -7.12
CA ASN A 440 6.59 0.68 -6.48
C ASN A 440 5.47 0.96 -7.49
N GLY A 441 5.71 1.78 -8.52
CA GLY A 441 4.77 2.03 -9.62
C GLY A 441 4.47 0.78 -10.46
N ILE A 442 5.49 -0.04 -10.74
CA ILE A 442 5.34 -1.35 -11.39
C ILE A 442 4.53 -2.29 -10.48
N ALA A 443 4.87 -2.34 -9.18
CA ALA A 443 4.16 -3.16 -8.21
C ALA A 443 2.67 -2.81 -8.12
N MET A 444 2.36 -1.52 -8.03
CA MET A 444 0.98 -1.01 -8.00
C MET A 444 0.23 -1.25 -9.31
N THR A 445 0.92 -1.20 -10.45
CA THR A 445 0.35 -1.54 -11.75
C THR A 445 -0.04 -3.01 -11.82
N ALA A 446 0.88 -3.91 -11.49
CA ALA A 446 0.63 -5.35 -11.46
C ALA A 446 -0.55 -5.67 -10.51
N MET A 447 -0.51 -5.17 -9.28
CA MET A 447 -1.62 -5.30 -8.32
C MET A 447 -2.95 -4.82 -8.89
N SER A 448 -2.98 -3.65 -9.53
CA SER A 448 -4.21 -3.07 -10.05
C SER A 448 -4.77 -3.86 -11.24
N LEU A 449 -3.90 -4.39 -12.11
CA LEU A 449 -4.32 -5.31 -13.18
C LEU A 449 -4.99 -6.55 -12.61
N PHE A 450 -4.37 -7.19 -11.63
CA PHE A 450 -4.96 -8.34 -10.94
C PHE A 450 -6.27 -7.99 -10.25
N LYS A 451 -6.34 -6.83 -9.57
CA LYS A 451 -7.58 -6.36 -8.91
C LYS A 451 -8.68 -5.92 -9.88
N THR A 452 -8.36 -5.60 -11.13
CA THR A 452 -9.36 -5.27 -12.16
C THR A 452 -10.16 -6.52 -12.56
N ILE A 453 -9.51 -7.68 -12.57
CA ILE A 453 -10.13 -8.96 -12.95
C ILE A 453 -11.10 -9.44 -11.86
N GLY A 454 -10.74 -9.29 -10.58
CA GLY A 454 -11.49 -9.82 -9.44
C GLY A 454 -12.99 -9.49 -9.42
N PRO A 455 -13.40 -8.20 -9.34
CA PRO A 455 -14.81 -7.82 -9.32
C PRO A 455 -15.58 -8.19 -10.59
N ALA A 456 -14.92 -8.17 -11.76
CA ALA A 456 -15.54 -8.57 -13.02
C ALA A 456 -15.84 -10.08 -13.09
N THR A 457 -15.00 -10.91 -12.44
CA THR A 457 -15.22 -12.36 -12.35
C THR A 457 -16.11 -12.76 -11.17
N GLY A 458 -16.01 -12.07 -10.04
CA GLY A 458 -16.74 -12.42 -8.81
C GLY A 458 -18.23 -12.12 -8.88
N GLY A 459 -18.64 -11.10 -9.64
CA GLY A 459 -20.06 -10.82 -9.89
C GLY A 459 -20.74 -11.75 -10.90
N ALA A 460 -19.96 -12.60 -11.59
CA ALA A 460 -20.45 -13.53 -12.61
C ALA A 460 -20.50 -14.99 -12.13
N MET A 461 -20.02 -15.29 -10.92
CA MET A 461 -19.90 -16.64 -10.36
C MET A 461 -20.89 -16.92 -9.24
#